data_AF-A0AAJ2JC29-F1
#
_entry.id   AF-A0AAJ2JC29-F1
#
_cell.length_a   1.000
_cell.length_b   1.000
_cell.length_c   1.000
_cell.angle_alpha   90.00
_cell.angle_beta   90.00
_cell.angle_gamma   90.00
#
_symmetry.space_group_name_H-M   'P 1'
#
loop_
_entity.id
_entity.type
_entity.pdbx_description
1 polymer ?
#
loop_
_entity_poly.entity_id
_entity_poly.type
_entity_poly.pdbx_seq_one_letter_code
_entity_poly.pdbx_strand_id
1 'polypeptide(L)' 'MTSIVRNNLLTREGYTPYCGEARCTAGMPRTTWDGEQFRCRCGWRSSFPADFIAEYKATWLKLRAALATN' A
#
# COMPACT_ATOMS: atom_id res chain seq x y z
N MET A 1 -15.40 10.28 1.62
CA MET A 1 -15.00 9.73 2.93
C MET A 1 -13.64 9.06 2.78
N THR A 2 -12.60 9.62 3.38
CA THR A 2 -11.23 9.10 3.26
C THR A 2 -11.07 7.90 4.20
N SER A 3 -10.78 6.73 3.66
CA SER A 3 -10.55 5.51 4.48
C SER A 3 -9.29 5.68 5.34
N ILE A 4 -9.32 5.22 6.59
CA ILE A 4 -8.16 5.18 7.50
C ILE A 4 -6.96 4.48 6.82
N VAL A 5 -7.22 3.43 6.05
CA VAL A 5 -6.18 2.71 5.30
C VAL A 5 -5.53 3.61 4.26
N ARG A 6 -6.32 4.37 3.49
CA ARG A 6 -5.81 5.31 2.49
C ARG A 6 -5.00 6.43 3.13
N ASN A 7 -5.47 6.99 4.24
CA ASN A 7 -4.72 8.00 4.98
C ASN A 7 -3.37 7.47 5.47
N ASN A 8 -3.36 6.28 6.10
CA ASN A 8 -2.11 5.68 6.59
C ASN A 8 -1.14 5.35 5.45
N LEU A 9 -1.65 4.88 4.30
CA LEU A 9 -0.84 4.64 3.12
C LEU A 9 -0.13 5.89 2.58
N LEU A 10 -0.65 7.09 2.84
CA LEU A 10 -0.05 8.35 2.40
C LEU A 10 0.79 9.03 3.49
N THR A 11 0.62 8.67 4.76
CA THR A 11 1.20 9.43 5.89
C THR A 11 2.16 8.62 6.76
N ARG A 12 2.11 7.29 6.71
CA ARG A 12 2.89 6.42 7.60
C ARG A 12 3.87 5.57 6.78
N GLU A 13 5.14 5.85 6.95
CA GLU A 13 6.20 5.13 6.25
C GLU A 13 6.14 3.63 6.56
N GLY A 14 6.34 2.81 5.52
CA GLY A 14 6.30 1.35 5.63
C GLY A 14 4.93 0.75 5.90
N TYR A 15 3.85 1.54 6.00
CA TYR A 15 2.51 1.00 6.21
C TYR A 15 2.05 0.23 4.97
N THR A 16 1.52 -0.99 5.19
CA THR A 16 0.83 -1.79 4.16
C THR A 16 -0.52 -2.26 4.69
N PRO A 17 -1.56 -2.43 3.85
CA PRO A 17 -2.83 -2.97 4.28
C PRO A 17 -2.72 -4.47 4.58
N TYR A 18 -3.70 -4.99 5.32
CA TYR A 18 -3.89 -6.43 5.45
C TYR A 18 -4.45 -7.03 4.16
N CYS A 19 -4.23 -8.33 3.97
CA CYS A 19 -4.87 -9.12 2.92
C CYS A 19 -6.40 -9.08 3.08
N GLY A 20 -7.11 -8.79 1.98
CA GLY A 20 -8.57 -8.75 1.95
C GLY A 20 -9.24 -10.09 1.62
N GLU A 21 -8.48 -11.16 1.41
CA GLU A 21 -9.00 -12.50 1.14
C GLU A 21 -9.30 -13.25 2.44
N ALA A 22 -10.58 -13.54 2.68
CA ALA A 22 -11.05 -14.24 3.87
C ALA A 22 -10.54 -15.68 3.97
N ARG A 23 -10.25 -16.32 2.83
CA ARG A 23 -9.75 -17.71 2.76
C ARG A 23 -8.24 -17.80 2.67
N CYS A 24 -7.50 -16.71 2.94
CA CYS A 24 -6.06 -16.76 2.97
C CYS A 24 -5.61 -17.73 4.08
N THR A 25 -4.82 -18.75 3.73
CA THR A 25 -4.34 -19.76 4.68
C THR A 25 -3.41 -19.18 5.75
N ALA A 26 -2.87 -17.98 5.52
CA ALA A 26 -2.11 -17.21 6.49
C ALA A 26 -2.97 -16.28 7.37
N GLY A 27 -4.30 -16.40 7.31
CA GLY A 27 -5.24 -15.53 8.03
C GLY A 27 -5.35 -14.15 7.38
N MET A 28 -4.94 -13.10 8.09
CA MET A 28 -4.94 -11.71 7.58
C MET A 28 -3.53 -11.12 7.59
N PRO A 29 -2.59 -11.63 6.77
CA PRO A 29 -1.22 -11.13 6.77
C PRO A 29 -1.14 -9.71 6.21
N ARG A 30 -0.05 -9.00 6.53
CA ARG A 30 0.33 -7.76 5.85
C ARG A 30 0.71 -8.05 4.39
N THR A 31 0.39 -7.10 3.53
CA THR A 31 0.65 -7.19 2.08
C THR A 31 2.01 -6.62 1.72
N THR A 32 2.44 -6.89 0.50
CA THR A 32 3.68 -6.36 -0.10
C THR A 32 3.35 -5.52 -1.33
N TRP A 33 4.14 -4.49 -1.58
CA TRP A 33 4.01 -3.67 -2.78
C TRP A 33 4.59 -4.39 -3.99
N ASP A 34 3.86 -4.45 -5.10
CA ASP A 34 4.31 -5.10 -6.34
C ASP A 34 4.77 -4.15 -7.45
N GLY A 35 4.75 -2.83 -7.20
CA GLY A 35 5.01 -1.78 -8.20
C GLY A 35 3.75 -1.05 -8.67
N GLU A 36 2.57 -1.65 -8.48
CA GLU A 36 1.28 -1.12 -8.94
C GLU A 36 0.19 -1.19 -7.88
N GLN A 37 0.13 -2.28 -7.11
CA GLN A 37 -0.86 -2.55 -6.08
C GLN A 37 -0.21 -3.30 -4.90
N PHE A 38 -0.99 -3.50 -3.85
CA PHE A 38 -0.62 -4.35 -2.71
C PHE A 38 -1.06 -5.78 -2.98
N ARG A 39 -0.14 -6.73 -2.87
CA ARG A 39 -0.40 -8.16 -3.08
C ARG A 39 -0.10 -9.00 -1.86
N CYS A 40 -0.85 -10.10 -1.74
CA CYS A 40 -0.59 -11.20 -0.82
C CYS A 40 -0.12 -12.43 -1.60
N ARG A 41 0.63 -13.32 -0.94
CA ARG A 41 1.10 -14.60 -1.53
C ARG A 41 -0.05 -15.57 -1.84
N CYS A 42 -1.23 -15.40 -1.23
CA CYS A 42 -2.40 -16.21 -1.54
C CYS A 42 -3.08 -15.86 -2.89
N GLY A 43 -2.54 -14.89 -3.64
CA GLY A 43 -3.09 -14.45 -4.92
C GLY A 43 -3.98 -13.20 -4.82
N TRP A 44 -4.39 -12.79 -3.62
CA TRP A 44 -5.13 -11.55 -3.43
C TRP A 44 -4.28 -10.33 -3.81
N ARG A 45 -4.91 -9.37 -4.49
CA ARG A 45 -4.33 -8.09 -4.88
C ARG A 45 -5.33 -6.98 -4.61
N SER A 46 -4.87 -5.86 -4.06
CA SER A 46 -5.72 -4.69 -3.87
C SER A 46 -6.17 -4.11 -5.21
N SER A 47 -7.32 -3.46 -5.18
CA SER A 47 -7.93 -2.80 -6.34
C SER A 47 -8.10 -1.31 -6.08
N PHE A 48 -7.06 -0.65 -5.56
CA PHE A 48 -7.15 0.79 -5.34
C PHE A 48 -7.28 1.53 -6.68
N PRO A 49 -8.11 2.58 -6.76
CA PRO A 49 -8.23 3.42 -7.95
C PRO A 49 -6.90 4.00 -8.43
N ALA A 50 -6.77 4.22 -9.74
CA ALA A 50 -5.53 4.65 -10.37
C ALA A 50 -5.04 6.03 -9.91
N ASP A 51 -5.98 6.96 -9.69
CA ASP A 51 -5.72 8.29 -9.12
C ASP A 51 -5.07 8.19 -7.73
N PHE A 52 -5.59 7.32 -6.86
CA PHE A 52 -5.00 7.07 -5.55
C PHE A 52 -3.60 6.45 -5.63
N ILE A 53 -3.38 5.49 -6.56
CA ILE A 53 -2.05 4.90 -6.75
C ILE A 53 -1.04 5.94 -7.26
N ALA A 54 -1.45 6.85 -8.14
CA ALA A 54 -0.60 7.94 -8.60
C ALA A 54 -0.18 8.87 -7.45
N GLU A 55 -1.13 9.23 -6.59
CA GLU A 55 -0.85 10.02 -5.37
C GLU A 55 0.10 9.27 -4.42
N TYR A 56 -0.14 7.99 -4.16
CA TYR A 56 0.72 7.15 -3.33
C TYR A 56 2.17 7.12 -3.83
N LYS A 57 2.37 6.87 -5.13
CA LYS A 57 3.70 6.86 -5.75
C LYS A 57 4.39 8.23 -5.62
N ALA A 58 3.67 9.32 -5.91
CA ALA A 58 4.22 10.66 -5.84
C ALA A 58 4.66 11.04 -4.42
N THR A 59 3.87 10.71 -3.40
CA THR A 59 4.18 10.98 -1.99
C THR A 59 5.49 10.31 -1.56
N TRP A 60 5.63 9.01 -1.83
CA TRP A 60 6.81 8.28 -1.36
C TRP A 60 8.06 8.51 -2.22
N LEU A 61 7.91 8.83 -3.52
CA LEU A 61 9.05 9.30 -4.33
C LEU A 61 9.64 10.60 -3.78
N LYS A 62 8.77 11.57 -3.44
CA LYS A 62 9.21 12.85 -2.84
C LYS A 62 9.92 12.63 -1.51
N LEU A 63 9.37 11.78 -0.64
CA LEU A 63 9.97 11.48 0.67
C LEU A 63 11.30 10.75 0.54
N ARG A 64 11.40 9.73 -0.34
CA ARG A 64 12.66 9.03 -0.57
C ARG A 64 13.73 9.93 -1.18
N ALA A 65 13.35 10.84 -2.08
CA ALA A 65 14.26 11.85 -2.61
C ALA A 65 14.77 12.78 -1.50
N ALA A 66 13.89 13.30 -0.65
CA ALA A 66 14.27 14.18 0.46
C ALA A 66 15.21 13.48 1.47
N LEU A 67 15.00 12.19 1.74
CA LEU A 67 15.85 11.41 2.66
C LEU A 67 17.21 11.01 2.05
N ALA A 68 17.30 10.87 0.73
CA ALA A 68 18.54 10.52 0.03
C ALA A 68 19.51 11.70 -0.16
N THR A 69 19.09 12.92 0.21
CA THR A 69 19.90 14.15 0.07
C THR A 69 20.55 14.60 1.39
N ASN A 70 20.40 13.80 2.46
CA ASN A 70 21.08 13.94 3.76
C ASN A 70 22.04 12.77 3.98
#